data_AF-A0A9P5PYR4-F1
#
_entry.id   AF-A0A9P5PYR4-F1
#
_cell.length_a   1.000
_cell.length_b   1.000
_cell.length_c   1.000
_cell.angle_alpha   90.00
_cell.angle_beta   90.00
_cell.angle_gamma   90.00
#
_symmetry.space_group_name_H-M   'P 1'
#
loop_
_entity.id
_entity.type
_entity.pdbx_description
1 polymer ?
#
loop_
_entity_poly.entity_id
_entity_poly.type
_entity_poly.pdbx_seq_one_letter_code
_entity_poly.pdbx_strand_id
1 'polypeptide(L)'
;MPKIYYKNLFLSVVHSKTFCCCLPVRFGVIAMSFLGILFGGLFSVLLWFEVSDTSSTMDPHERTAFILAGIVETLLLMASVVGFAGAIARKQVFIQAYSYFISFHFFVNLAVAIYFFYIISHFESSAITLVCDNTVKNPGTQSQCTGLLSDFRTIYIVVALVVLFIELYGAIIVARYVHQIKTEKTTARTSRMMLMGRAGRDTSSMMPGFGQSSMFSEDHLDDIALIPKTPLGNGEFNPYEEPEHPRFSSYSHNAAPSDAFSEAPMSEEGYGGGSWTHQDIAAEEKSPLPQDSGDDIHPMQSSIKSAAGPSVPSEVDPLPRYSLESPELR
;
A
#
# COMPACT_ATOMS: atom_id res chain seq x y z
N MET A 1 -33.51 3.85 3.61
CA MET A 1 -32.45 2.87 3.26
C MET A 1 -31.45 3.48 2.27
N PRO A 2 -30.34 4.10 2.73
CA PRO A 2 -29.32 4.68 1.84
C PRO A 2 -27.96 3.94 1.79
N LYS A 3 -27.80 2.78 2.44
CA LYS A 3 -26.48 2.11 2.59
C LYS A 3 -25.87 1.54 1.29
N ILE A 4 -26.68 1.29 0.25
CA ILE A 4 -26.19 0.61 -0.97
C ILE A 4 -25.49 1.58 -1.93
N TYR A 5 -25.94 2.84 -2.02
CA TYR A 5 -25.35 3.82 -2.93
C TYR A 5 -23.94 4.26 -2.52
N TYR A 6 -23.68 4.42 -1.22
CA TYR A 6 -22.34 4.77 -0.75
C TYR A 6 -21.31 3.68 -1.02
N LYS A 7 -21.70 2.40 -0.96
CA LYS A 7 -20.82 1.28 -1.31
C LYS A 7 -20.42 1.36 -2.78
N ASN A 8 -21.37 1.62 -3.68
CA ASN A 8 -21.11 1.70 -5.11
C ASN A 8 -20.33 2.97 -5.50
N LEU A 9 -20.58 4.10 -4.84
CA LEU A 9 -19.81 5.32 -5.07
C LEU A 9 -18.37 5.15 -4.56
N PHE A 10 -18.19 4.62 -3.36
CA PHE A 10 -16.87 4.34 -2.80
C PHE A 10 -16.12 3.30 -3.65
N LEU A 11 -16.79 2.22 -4.08
CA LEU A 11 -16.23 1.24 -4.99
C LEU A 11 -15.88 1.84 -6.35
N SER A 12 -16.71 2.70 -6.93
CA SER A 12 -16.45 3.33 -8.22
C SER A 12 -15.23 4.24 -8.18
N VAL A 13 -15.10 5.08 -7.15
CA VAL A 13 -13.89 5.88 -6.97
C VAL A 13 -12.69 4.94 -6.72
N VAL A 14 -12.86 3.84 -5.98
CA VAL A 14 -11.80 2.85 -5.67
C VAL A 14 -11.36 2.02 -6.88
N HIS A 15 -12.22 1.80 -7.87
CA HIS A 15 -11.94 0.91 -8.99
C HIS A 15 -11.21 1.56 -10.17
N SER A 16 -11.02 2.88 -10.16
CA SER A 16 -10.23 3.56 -11.20
C SER A 16 -8.75 3.16 -11.08
N LYS A 17 -8.22 2.50 -12.13
CA LYS A 17 -6.81 2.06 -12.21
C LYS A 17 -5.81 3.21 -12.36
N THR A 18 -6.30 4.43 -12.59
CA THR A 18 -5.50 5.64 -12.74
C THR A 18 -6.05 6.74 -11.83
N PHE A 19 -5.19 7.30 -10.98
CA PHE A 19 -5.45 8.51 -10.24
C PHE A 19 -4.92 9.71 -11.03
N CYS A 20 -5.68 10.80 -11.10
CA CYS A 20 -5.38 12.09 -11.74
C CYS A 20 -4.02 12.13 -12.45
N CYS A 21 -3.99 11.72 -13.72
CA CYS A 21 -2.84 11.88 -14.61
C CYS A 21 -1.62 10.97 -14.32
N CYS A 22 -1.80 9.64 -14.32
CA CYS A 22 -0.72 8.65 -14.37
C CYS A 22 0.18 8.53 -13.12
N LEU A 23 -0.16 9.21 -12.01
CA LEU A 23 0.66 9.17 -10.80
C LEU A 23 0.56 7.80 -10.11
N PRO A 24 1.69 7.08 -9.92
CA PRO A 24 1.67 5.80 -9.24
C PRO A 24 1.21 6.00 -7.80
N VAL A 25 0.32 5.13 -7.32
CA VAL A 25 -0.22 5.13 -5.93
C VAL A 25 0.90 5.21 -4.87
N ARG A 26 2.08 4.65 -5.20
CA ARG A 26 3.29 4.72 -4.39
C ARG A 26 3.73 6.15 -4.09
N PHE A 27 3.67 7.05 -5.07
CA PHE A 27 4.02 8.45 -4.88
C PHE A 27 3.05 9.14 -3.91
N GLY A 28 1.77 8.80 -3.95
CA GLY A 28 0.78 9.31 -3.00
C GLY A 28 1.13 8.97 -1.55
N VAL A 29 1.56 7.73 -1.27
CA VAL A 29 1.98 7.32 0.08
C VAL A 29 3.25 8.03 0.52
N ILE A 30 4.23 8.21 -0.39
CA ILE A 30 5.47 8.94 -0.10
C ILE A 30 5.16 10.41 0.24
N ALA A 31 4.35 11.08 -0.59
CA ALA A 31 3.98 12.47 -0.39
C ALA A 31 3.19 12.66 0.91
N MET A 32 2.20 11.80 1.19
CA MET A 32 1.42 11.88 2.43
C MET A 32 2.27 11.58 3.68
N SER A 33 3.20 10.63 3.59
CA SER A 33 4.13 10.34 4.70
C SER A 33 5.07 11.52 4.95
N PHE A 34 5.55 12.18 3.89
CA PHE A 34 6.38 13.38 4.00
C PHE A 34 5.61 14.55 4.65
N LEU A 35 4.37 14.80 4.23
CA LEU A 35 3.50 15.79 4.87
C LEU A 35 3.23 15.44 6.33
N GLY A 36 3.01 14.16 6.65
CA GLY A 36 2.84 13.69 8.02
C GLY A 36 4.08 13.91 8.90
N ILE A 37 5.29 13.76 8.33
CA ILE A 37 6.54 14.09 9.04
C ILE A 37 6.65 15.59 9.30
N LEU A 38 6.34 16.43 8.30
CA LEU A 38 6.42 17.89 8.44
C LEU A 38 5.42 18.42 9.46
N PHE A 39 4.14 18.08 9.30
CA PHE A 39 3.08 18.57 10.18
C PHE A 39 3.15 17.90 11.56
N GLY A 40 3.31 16.58 11.61
CA GLY A 40 3.45 15.86 12.87
C GLY A 40 4.69 16.28 13.66
N GLY A 41 5.80 16.54 12.97
CA GLY A 41 7.02 17.08 13.59
C GLY A 41 6.81 18.49 14.14
N LEU A 42 6.24 19.40 13.34
CA LEU A 42 5.98 20.78 13.74
C LEU A 42 5.02 20.85 14.93
N PHE A 43 3.86 20.18 14.84
CA PHE A 43 2.85 20.20 15.90
C PHE A 43 3.34 19.50 17.17
N SER A 44 4.09 18.40 17.05
CA SER A 44 4.73 17.77 18.21
C SER A 44 5.63 18.74 18.97
N VAL A 45 6.52 19.46 18.27
CA VAL A 45 7.42 20.45 18.91
C VAL A 45 6.62 21.57 19.59
N LEU A 46 5.60 22.11 18.92
CA LEU A 46 4.75 23.18 19.48
C LEU A 46 4.00 22.71 20.74
N LEU A 47 3.42 21.51 20.71
CA LEU A 47 2.68 20.95 21.84
C LEU A 47 3.58 20.67 23.05
N TRP A 48 4.77 20.11 22.81
CA TRP A 48 5.73 19.87 23.89
C TRP A 48 6.32 21.16 24.46
N PHE A 49 6.51 22.18 23.61
CA PHE A 49 6.91 23.51 24.06
C PHE A 49 5.84 24.12 24.99
N GLU A 50 4.58 24.09 24.58
CA GLU A 50 3.45 24.59 25.38
C GLU A 50 3.32 23.86 26.73
N VAL A 51 3.48 22.53 26.72
CA VAL A 51 3.48 21.70 27.94
C VAL A 51 4.65 22.06 28.88
N SER A 52 5.79 22.46 28.33
CA SER A 52 6.97 22.82 29.11
C SER A 52 6.85 24.21 29.74
N ASP A 53 6.35 25.19 29.00
CA ASP A 53 6.25 26.58 29.45
C ASP A 53 5.12 26.73 30.49
N THR A 54 3.97 26.09 30.24
CA THR A 54 2.76 26.29 31.05
C THR A 54 2.65 25.34 32.26
N SER A 55 3.77 24.75 32.68
CA SER A 55 3.79 23.70 33.70
C SER A 55 3.32 24.14 35.10
N SER A 56 3.24 25.45 35.38
CA SER A 56 2.94 26.00 36.71
C SER A 56 1.61 26.75 36.84
N THR A 57 0.97 27.18 35.75
CA THR A 57 -0.19 28.09 35.78
C THR A 57 -1.47 27.52 35.16
N MET A 58 -1.41 26.41 34.42
CA MET A 58 -2.57 25.80 33.78
C MET A 58 -3.37 24.88 34.70
N ASP A 59 -4.67 24.79 34.45
CA ASP A 59 -5.54 23.81 35.09
C ASP A 59 -5.07 22.38 34.73
N PRO A 60 -5.07 21.43 35.69
CA PRO A 60 -4.63 20.06 35.44
C PRO A 60 -5.39 19.35 34.30
N HIS A 61 -6.65 19.71 34.03
CA HIS A 61 -7.43 19.11 32.94
C HIS A 61 -6.93 19.57 31.57
N GLU A 62 -6.64 20.85 31.40
CA GLU A 62 -6.10 21.42 30.16
C GLU A 62 -4.71 20.84 29.86
N ARG A 63 -3.86 20.78 30.89
CA ARG A 63 -2.53 20.17 30.78
C ARG A 63 -2.61 18.71 30.30
N THR A 64 -3.56 17.94 30.81
CA THR A 64 -3.75 16.54 30.40
C THR A 64 -4.11 16.44 28.92
N ALA A 65 -4.95 17.35 28.40
CA ALA A 65 -5.31 17.38 26.99
C ALA A 65 -4.10 17.68 26.09
N PHE A 66 -3.25 18.65 26.46
CA PHE A 66 -2.03 18.96 25.69
C PHE A 66 -1.03 17.81 25.69
N ILE A 67 -0.86 17.11 26.81
CA ILE A 67 0.01 15.92 26.90
C ILE A 67 -0.53 14.81 25.98
N LEU A 68 -1.83 14.53 26.01
CA LEU A 68 -2.44 13.52 25.14
C LEU A 68 -2.30 13.89 23.66
N ALA A 69 -2.53 15.16 23.30
CA ALA A 69 -2.31 15.64 21.94
C ALA A 69 -0.85 15.46 21.51
N GLY A 70 0.12 15.82 22.36
CA GLY A 70 1.54 15.63 22.07
C GLY A 70 1.92 14.16 21.87
N ILE A 71 1.32 13.23 22.63
CA ILE A 71 1.51 11.80 22.46
C ILE A 71 0.93 11.32 21.11
N VAL A 72 -0.28 11.75 20.76
CA VAL A 72 -0.90 11.37 19.48
C VAL A 72 -0.07 11.87 18.30
N GLU A 73 0.42 13.10 18.36
CA GLU A 73 1.19 13.73 17.28
C GLU A 73 2.60 13.14 17.15
N THR A 74 3.26 12.79 18.27
CA THR A 74 4.53 12.05 18.23
C THR A 74 4.36 10.66 17.62
N LEU A 75 3.26 9.97 17.93
CA LEU A 75 2.93 8.70 17.28
C LEU A 75 2.66 8.87 15.78
N LEU A 76 2.02 9.96 15.35
CA LEU A 76 1.84 10.30 13.94
C LEU A 76 3.17 10.52 13.23
N LEU A 77 4.10 11.25 13.85
CA LEU A 77 5.45 11.45 13.34
C LEU A 77 6.15 10.09 13.15
N MET A 78 6.13 9.23 14.18
CA MET A 78 6.72 7.88 14.10
C MET A 78 6.08 7.03 13.02
N ALA A 79 4.75 7.00 12.95
CA ALA A 79 4.02 6.25 11.94
C ALA A 79 4.32 6.76 10.53
N SER A 80 4.48 8.07 10.34
CA SER A 80 4.82 8.68 9.06
C SER A 80 6.24 8.33 8.61
N VAL A 81 7.20 8.24 9.54
CA VAL A 81 8.55 7.72 9.25
C VAL A 81 8.49 6.26 8.82
N VAL A 82 7.70 5.42 9.50
CA VAL A 82 7.49 4.01 9.12
C VAL A 82 6.80 3.88 7.76
N GLY A 83 5.81 4.72 7.47
CA GLY A 83 5.12 4.79 6.18
C GLY A 83 6.07 5.16 5.05
N PHE A 84 6.91 6.18 5.27
CA PHE A 84 7.95 6.61 4.33
C PHE A 84 8.98 5.51 4.07
N ALA A 85 9.54 4.91 5.13
CA ALA A 85 10.48 3.79 5.00
C ALA A 85 9.83 2.56 4.34
N GLY A 86 8.57 2.27 4.65
CA GLY A 86 7.80 1.19 4.06
C GLY A 86 7.56 1.37 2.56
N ALA A 87 7.32 2.60 2.11
CA ALA A 87 7.18 2.95 0.70
C ALA A 87 8.50 2.77 -0.07
N ILE A 88 9.64 3.16 0.53
CA ILE A 88 10.97 2.99 -0.07
C ILE A 88 11.37 1.50 -0.11
N ALA A 89 11.26 0.80 1.02
CA ALA A 89 11.67 -0.60 1.15
C ALA A 89 10.72 -1.60 0.45
N ARG A 90 9.56 -1.12 -0.05
CA ARG A 90 8.50 -1.93 -0.68
C ARG A 90 8.02 -3.09 0.20
N LYS A 91 8.07 -2.94 1.52
CA LYS A 91 7.65 -3.96 2.49
C LYS A 91 6.19 -3.74 2.88
N GLN A 92 5.31 -4.68 2.48
CA GLN A 92 3.87 -4.59 2.72
C GLN A 92 3.49 -4.40 4.20
N VAL A 93 4.21 -5.05 5.12
CA VAL A 93 3.86 -5.04 6.55
C VAL A 93 3.92 -3.61 7.12
N PHE A 94 4.94 -2.83 6.76
CA PHE A 94 5.07 -1.44 7.21
C PHE A 94 3.95 -0.55 6.68
N ILE A 95 3.61 -0.69 5.40
CA ILE A 95 2.52 0.06 4.78
C ILE A 95 1.17 -0.30 5.40
N GLN A 96 0.94 -1.58 5.72
CA GLN A 96 -0.29 -2.02 6.37
C GLN A 96 -0.41 -1.48 7.80
N ALA A 97 0.68 -1.49 8.58
CA ALA A 97 0.70 -0.88 9.91
C ALA A 97 0.42 0.63 9.84
N TYR A 98 1.07 1.33 8.92
CA TYR A 98 0.81 2.76 8.66
C TYR A 98 -0.64 3.04 8.29
N SER A 99 -1.27 2.18 7.47
CA SER A 99 -2.68 2.29 7.11
C SER A 99 -3.63 2.22 8.31
N TYR A 100 -3.38 1.31 9.25
CA TYR A 100 -4.20 1.21 10.46
C TYR A 100 -4.00 2.43 11.34
N PHE A 101 -2.76 2.89 11.50
CA PHE A 101 -2.44 4.05 12.30
C PHE A 101 -3.11 5.32 11.76
N ILE A 102 -2.94 5.65 10.47
CA ILE A 102 -3.53 6.87 9.89
C ILE A 102 -5.06 6.84 9.93
N SER A 103 -5.66 5.65 9.79
CA SER A 103 -7.11 5.50 9.93
C SER A 103 -7.57 5.76 11.36
N PHE A 104 -6.87 5.22 12.35
CA PHE A 104 -7.15 5.48 13.77
C PHE A 104 -6.97 6.96 14.11
N HIS A 105 -5.87 7.56 13.66
CA HIS A 105 -5.55 8.98 13.85
C HIS A 105 -6.66 9.88 13.31
N PHE A 106 -7.15 9.61 12.10
CA PHE A 106 -8.27 10.34 11.50
C PHE A 106 -9.53 10.30 12.39
N PHE A 107 -9.88 9.16 12.99
CA PHE A 107 -11.05 9.08 13.88
C PHE A 107 -10.84 9.86 15.19
N VAL A 108 -9.63 9.84 15.74
CA VAL A 108 -9.28 10.64 16.92
C VAL A 108 -9.41 12.13 16.59
N ASN A 109 -8.82 12.59 15.49
CA ASN A 109 -8.91 13.98 15.06
C ASN A 109 -10.33 14.40 14.71
N LEU A 110 -11.13 13.52 14.12
CA LEU A 110 -12.55 13.78 13.89
C LEU A 110 -13.31 13.96 15.21
N ALA A 111 -13.08 13.11 16.20
CA ALA A 111 -13.73 13.22 17.50
C ALA A 111 -13.32 14.51 18.22
N VAL A 112 -12.03 14.86 18.19
CA VAL A 112 -11.48 16.09 18.76
C VAL A 112 -12.05 17.32 18.06
N ALA A 113 -12.12 17.33 16.73
CA ALA A 113 -12.69 18.43 15.96
C ALA A 113 -14.19 18.62 16.25
N ILE A 114 -14.96 17.54 16.37
CA ILE A 114 -16.38 17.61 16.76
C ILE A 114 -16.53 18.16 18.19
N TYR A 115 -15.70 17.69 19.11
CA TYR A 115 -15.71 18.17 20.50
C TYR A 115 -15.39 19.66 20.57
N PHE A 116 -14.31 20.12 19.93
CA PHE A 116 -13.97 21.54 19.91
C PHE A 116 -15.01 22.38 19.18
N PHE A 117 -15.59 21.88 18.09
CA PHE A 117 -16.69 22.56 17.42
C PHE A 117 -17.89 22.75 18.35
N TYR A 118 -18.23 21.74 19.16
CA TYR A 118 -19.28 21.82 20.17
C TYR A 118 -18.94 22.86 21.25
N ILE A 119 -17.72 22.81 21.81
CA ILE A 119 -17.26 23.75 22.83
C ILE A 119 -17.29 25.18 22.29
N ILE A 120 -16.65 25.44 21.15
CA ILE A 120 -16.61 26.78 20.53
C ILE A 120 -18.02 27.28 20.26
N SER A 121 -18.91 26.44 19.72
CA SER A 121 -20.28 26.87 19.39
C SER A 121 -21.16 27.12 20.63
N HIS A 122 -20.89 26.47 21.77
CA HIS A 122 -21.69 26.63 22.99
C HIS A 122 -21.16 27.75 23.90
N PHE A 123 -19.83 27.85 24.06
CA PHE A 123 -19.20 28.85 24.93
C PHE A 123 -19.29 30.29 24.39
N GLU A 124 -19.43 30.46 23.07
CA GLU A 124 -19.47 31.78 22.42
C GLU A 124 -20.60 32.68 22.92
N SER A 125 -21.73 32.08 23.32
CA SER A 125 -22.93 32.85 23.64
C SER A 125 -22.85 33.56 24.99
N SER A 126 -22.16 32.97 25.97
CA SER A 126 -22.21 33.40 27.37
C SER A 126 -20.86 33.80 27.95
N ALA A 127 -19.77 33.14 27.55
CA ALA A 127 -18.45 33.43 28.09
C ALA A 127 -17.77 34.60 27.38
N ILE A 128 -17.99 34.75 26.06
CA ILE A 128 -17.34 35.82 25.29
C ILE A 128 -17.85 37.20 25.67
N THR A 129 -19.17 37.34 25.84
CA THR A 129 -19.76 38.58 26.33
C THR A 129 -19.23 38.90 27.72
N LEU A 130 -19.14 37.91 28.62
CA LEU A 130 -18.60 38.07 29.96
C LEU A 130 -17.12 38.47 29.97
N VAL A 131 -16.28 37.85 29.14
CA VAL A 131 -14.84 38.15 29.07
C VAL A 131 -14.60 39.52 28.44
N CYS A 132 -15.25 39.83 27.31
CA CYS A 132 -15.13 41.15 26.69
C CYS A 132 -15.65 42.26 27.63
N ASP A 133 -16.75 42.04 28.36
CA ASP A 133 -17.30 43.01 29.32
C ASP A 133 -16.37 43.24 30.52
N ASN A 134 -15.70 42.19 31.01
CA ASN A 134 -14.79 42.31 32.15
C ASN A 134 -13.42 42.90 31.77
N THR A 135 -12.92 42.61 30.56
CA THR A 135 -11.59 43.05 30.13
C THR A 135 -11.61 44.45 29.50
N VAL A 136 -12.68 44.82 28.80
CA VAL A 136 -12.73 46.05 28.00
C VAL A 136 -13.82 47.00 28.50
N LYS A 137 -13.44 47.98 29.31
CA LYS A 137 -14.38 49.01 29.83
C LYS A 137 -14.75 50.10 28.82
N ASN A 138 -14.00 50.21 27.72
CA ASN A 138 -14.23 51.24 26.70
C ASN A 138 -15.28 50.75 25.68
N PRO A 139 -16.42 51.46 25.52
CA PRO A 139 -17.51 51.02 24.64
C PRO A 139 -17.10 51.00 23.15
N GLY A 140 -16.13 51.83 22.75
CA GLY A 140 -15.64 51.86 21.37
C GLY A 140 -14.82 50.64 20.94
N THR A 141 -14.27 49.88 21.90
CA THR A 141 -13.42 48.70 21.63
C THR A 141 -14.16 47.37 21.84
N GLN A 142 -15.36 47.39 22.41
CA GLN A 142 -16.16 46.19 22.66
C GLN A 142 -16.58 45.50 21.35
N SER A 143 -16.90 46.26 20.30
CA SER A 143 -17.21 45.72 18.97
C SER A 143 -16.01 45.07 18.27
N GLN A 144 -14.79 45.50 18.59
CA GLN A 144 -13.57 44.88 18.06
C GLN A 144 -13.29 43.54 18.74
N CYS A 145 -13.56 43.44 20.05
CA CYS A 145 -13.40 42.20 20.83
C CYS A 145 -14.30 41.08 20.29
N THR A 146 -15.58 41.37 20.04
CA THR A 146 -16.54 40.38 19.53
C THR A 146 -16.28 40.02 18.06
N GLY A 147 -15.88 40.99 17.22
CA GLY A 147 -15.53 40.74 15.82
C GLY A 147 -14.37 39.76 15.66
N LEU A 148 -13.28 40.00 16.40
CA LEU A 148 -12.06 39.19 16.33
C LEU A 148 -12.30 37.73 16.74
N LEU A 149 -13.13 37.49 17.76
CA LEU A 149 -13.49 36.14 18.20
C LEU A 149 -14.36 35.40 17.17
N SER A 150 -15.30 36.10 16.54
CA SER A 150 -16.13 35.54 15.46
C SER A 150 -15.28 35.14 14.25
N ASP A 151 -14.28 35.97 13.92
CA ASP A 151 -13.32 35.68 12.86
C ASP A 151 -12.48 34.43 13.17
N PHE A 152 -11.95 34.32 14.39
CA PHE A 152 -11.18 33.13 14.82
C PHE A 152 -11.99 31.84 14.75
N ARG A 153 -13.28 31.87 15.11
CA ARG A 153 -14.17 30.72 14.98
C ARG A 153 -14.25 30.25 13.52
N THR A 154 -14.47 31.19 12.61
CA THR A 154 -14.59 30.89 11.18
C THR A 154 -13.30 30.29 10.65
N ILE A 155 -12.16 30.89 11.00
CA ILE A 155 -10.82 30.40 10.61
C ILE A 155 -10.60 28.99 11.16
N TYR A 156 -10.90 28.76 12.44
CA TYR A 156 -10.75 27.44 13.07
C TYR A 156 -11.55 26.36 12.34
N ILE A 157 -12.82 26.61 12.03
CA ILE A 157 -13.69 25.65 11.33
C ILE A 157 -13.12 25.31 9.94
N VAL A 158 -12.70 26.33 9.19
CA VAL A 158 -12.13 26.13 7.84
C VAL A 158 -10.85 25.31 7.91
N VAL A 159 -9.93 25.66 8.82
CA VAL A 159 -8.66 24.95 8.98
C VAL A 159 -8.89 23.50 9.44
N ALA A 160 -9.76 23.28 10.42
CA ALA A 160 -10.10 21.94 10.91
C ALA A 160 -10.69 21.06 9.81
N LEU A 161 -11.61 21.59 8.99
CA LEU A 161 -12.16 20.85 7.86
C LEU A 161 -11.09 20.51 6.82
N VAL A 162 -10.22 21.46 6.46
CA VAL A 162 -9.14 21.23 5.49
C VAL A 162 -8.20 20.12 5.99
N VAL A 163 -7.80 20.16 7.26
CA VAL A 163 -6.96 19.12 7.87
C VAL A 163 -7.67 17.75 7.82
N LEU A 164 -8.92 17.66 8.25
CA LEU A 164 -9.70 16.41 8.20
C LEU A 164 -9.85 15.86 6.79
N PHE A 165 -10.04 16.73 5.78
CA PHE A 165 -10.13 16.30 4.39
C PHE A 165 -8.79 15.75 3.88
N ILE A 166 -7.67 16.39 4.22
CA ILE A 166 -6.33 15.92 3.87
C ILE A 166 -6.05 14.56 4.52
N GLU A 167 -6.38 14.39 5.80
CA GLU A 167 -6.21 13.13 6.52
C GLU A 167 -7.10 12.01 5.95
N LEU A 168 -8.38 12.30 5.70
CA LEU A 168 -9.30 11.36 5.08
C LEU A 168 -8.80 10.93 3.70
N TYR A 169 -8.31 11.88 2.90
CA TYR A 169 -7.75 11.61 1.59
C TYR A 169 -6.51 10.70 1.70
N GLY A 170 -5.61 10.98 2.65
CA GLY A 170 -4.47 10.13 2.97
C GLY A 170 -4.88 8.71 3.35
N ALA A 171 -5.84 8.57 4.26
CA ALA A 171 -6.35 7.27 4.70
C ALA A 171 -6.93 6.46 3.52
N ILE A 172 -7.68 7.11 2.62
CA ILE A 172 -8.23 6.47 1.42
C ILE A 172 -7.11 6.01 0.47
N ILE A 173 -6.09 6.84 0.21
CA ILE A 173 -4.96 6.47 -0.66
C ILE A 173 -4.24 5.25 -0.10
N VAL A 174 -3.88 5.27 1.19
CA VAL A 174 -3.12 4.19 1.82
C VAL A 174 -3.95 2.90 1.86
N ALA A 175 -5.26 2.97 2.14
CA ALA A 175 -6.15 1.82 2.13
C ALA A 175 -6.20 1.14 0.75
N ARG A 176 -6.27 1.94 -0.33
CA ARG A 176 -6.21 1.40 -1.70
C ARG A 176 -4.88 0.77 -2.03
N TYR A 177 -3.79 1.39 -1.60
CA TYR A 177 -2.46 0.84 -1.82
C TYR A 177 -2.30 -0.52 -1.14
N VAL A 178 -2.77 -0.66 0.11
CA VAL A 178 -2.79 -1.95 0.81
C VAL A 178 -3.64 -2.97 0.06
N HIS A 179 -4.81 -2.56 -0.46
CA HIS A 179 -5.66 -3.45 -1.25
C HIS A 179 -4.96 -3.93 -2.52
N GLN A 180 -4.31 -3.03 -3.26
CA GLN A 180 -3.56 -3.35 -4.47
C GLN A 180 -2.42 -4.34 -4.19
N ILE A 181 -1.64 -4.14 -3.13
CA ILE A 181 -0.57 -5.07 -2.78
C ILE A 181 -1.15 -6.46 -2.43
N LYS A 182 -2.29 -6.49 -1.73
CA LYS A 182 -2.96 -7.76 -1.39
C LYS A 182 -3.45 -8.47 -2.65
N THR A 183 -4.06 -7.77 -3.60
CA THR A 183 -4.54 -8.38 -4.86
C THR A 183 -3.37 -8.87 -5.70
N GLU A 184 -2.31 -8.07 -5.88
CA GLU A 184 -1.10 -8.48 -6.63
C GLU A 184 -0.48 -9.74 -6.02
N LYS A 185 -0.40 -9.84 -4.68
CA LYS A 185 0.13 -11.04 -4.01
C LYS A 185 -0.78 -12.25 -4.13
N THR A 186 -2.09 -12.08 -4.03
CA THR A 186 -3.03 -13.19 -4.21
C THR A 186 -2.98 -13.69 -5.64
N THR A 187 -3.04 -12.80 -6.64
CA THR A 187 -2.93 -13.16 -8.05
C THR A 187 -1.61 -13.86 -8.36
N ALA A 188 -0.47 -13.38 -7.83
CA ALA A 188 0.83 -14.03 -8.01
C ALA A 188 0.92 -15.41 -7.34
N ARG A 189 0.20 -15.65 -6.24
CA ARG A 189 0.12 -16.99 -5.61
C ARG A 189 -0.77 -17.92 -6.41
N THR A 190 -1.92 -17.43 -6.86
CA THR A 190 -2.85 -18.20 -7.69
C THR A 190 -2.22 -18.60 -9.02
N SER A 191 -1.49 -17.70 -9.69
CA SER A 191 -0.79 -18.04 -10.94
C SER A 191 0.29 -19.10 -10.73
N ARG A 192 1.04 -19.05 -9.60
CA ARG A 192 2.01 -20.09 -9.24
C ARG A 192 1.35 -21.45 -8.95
N MET A 193 0.22 -21.46 -8.24
CA MET A 193 -0.53 -22.70 -8.00
C MET A 193 -1.10 -23.29 -9.29
N MET A 194 -1.60 -22.46 -10.21
CA MET A 194 -2.08 -22.90 -11.52
C MET A 194 -0.95 -23.47 -12.38
N LEU A 195 0.24 -22.85 -12.36
CA LEU A 195 1.42 -23.36 -13.07
C LEU A 195 1.85 -24.72 -12.52
N MET A 196 1.94 -24.87 -11.19
CA MET A 196 2.28 -26.13 -10.54
C MET A 196 1.23 -27.22 -10.78
N GLY A 197 -0.05 -26.85 -10.79
CA GLY A 197 -1.14 -27.78 -11.11
C GLY A 197 -1.09 -28.29 -12.56
N ARG A 198 -0.60 -27.47 -13.49
CA ARG A 198 -0.39 -27.89 -14.89
C ARG A 198 0.81 -28.82 -15.03
N ALA A 199 1.94 -28.47 -14.40
CA ALA A 199 3.14 -29.32 -14.40
C ALA A 199 2.93 -30.70 -13.76
N GLY A 200 2.08 -30.79 -12.73
CA GLY A 200 1.75 -32.07 -12.06
C GLY A 200 0.80 -32.98 -12.86
N ARG A 201 0.04 -32.45 -13.82
CA ARG A 201 -0.93 -33.25 -14.59
C ARG A 201 -0.28 -34.01 -15.74
N ASP A 202 0.76 -33.43 -16.35
CA ASP A 202 1.47 -34.06 -17.46
C ASP A 202 2.34 -35.25 -17.01
N THR A 203 2.63 -35.37 -15.71
CA THR A 203 3.39 -36.51 -15.14
C THR A 203 2.52 -37.68 -14.69
N SER A 204 1.20 -37.52 -14.55
CA SER A 204 0.33 -38.61 -14.08
C SER A 204 -0.29 -39.47 -15.19
N SER A 205 -0.10 -39.13 -16.48
CA SER A 205 -0.64 -39.93 -17.60
C SER A 205 0.21 -41.15 -17.99
N MET A 206 1.29 -41.44 -17.25
CA MET A 206 2.17 -42.59 -17.50
C MET A 206 2.13 -43.67 -16.41
N MET A 207 1.13 -43.68 -15.53
CA MET A 207 0.83 -44.86 -14.71
C MET A 207 -0.26 -45.70 -15.42
N PRO A 208 0.11 -46.81 -16.09
CA PRO A 208 -0.88 -47.73 -16.65
C PRO A 208 -1.69 -48.35 -15.51
N GLY A 209 -2.99 -48.48 -15.76
CA GLY A 209 -3.99 -48.83 -14.76
C GLY A 209 -3.66 -50.08 -13.94
N PHE A 210 -3.66 -49.90 -12.62
CA PHE A 210 -4.14 -50.93 -11.73
C PHE A 210 -5.55 -50.53 -11.30
N GLY A 211 -6.53 -51.29 -11.78
CA GLY A 211 -7.94 -51.08 -11.48
C GLY A 211 -8.18 -51.06 -9.98
N GLN A 212 -8.78 -49.98 -9.50
CA GLN A 212 -9.33 -49.94 -8.16
C GLN A 212 -10.80 -49.55 -8.25
N SER A 213 -11.60 -50.58 -8.09
CA SER A 213 -13.05 -50.58 -7.91
C SER A 213 -13.51 -49.62 -6.83
N SER A 214 -14.56 -48.89 -7.18
CA SER A 214 -15.52 -48.19 -6.33
C SER A 214 -15.83 -48.84 -4.99
N MET A 215 -15.92 -48.04 -3.92
CA MET A 215 -17.08 -47.96 -3.01
C MET A 215 -16.72 -47.09 -1.78
N PHE A 216 -17.76 -46.46 -1.21
CA PHE A 216 -17.81 -45.60 -0.02
C PHE A 216 -17.51 -44.11 -0.27
N SER A 217 -18.28 -43.16 0.24
CA SER A 217 -19.63 -43.14 0.82
C SER A 217 -20.03 -41.68 0.92
N GLU A 218 -21.29 -41.38 0.58
CA GLU A 218 -22.03 -40.23 1.09
C GLU A 218 -21.84 -40.12 2.61
N ASP A 219 -21.40 -38.96 3.10
CA ASP A 219 -22.28 -37.91 3.64
C ASP A 219 -21.50 -36.91 4.50
N HIS A 220 -21.98 -35.66 4.49
CA HIS A 220 -21.99 -34.72 5.62
C HIS A 220 -21.09 -33.45 5.58
N LEU A 221 -21.83 -32.32 5.53
CA LEU A 221 -21.59 -30.96 6.06
C LEU A 221 -20.88 -29.90 5.19
N ASP A 222 -21.74 -29.25 4.39
CA ASP A 222 -21.94 -27.80 4.26
C ASP A 222 -21.06 -26.90 5.16
N ASP A 223 -20.17 -26.11 4.57
CA ASP A 223 -20.41 -24.68 4.27
C ASP A 223 -19.12 -24.06 3.67
N ILE A 224 -19.26 -22.93 2.96
CA ILE A 224 -18.18 -22.13 2.32
C ILE A 224 -17.82 -22.57 0.88
N ALA A 225 -18.72 -22.31 -0.07
CA ALA A 225 -18.34 -22.17 -1.48
C ALA A 225 -19.13 -21.06 -2.17
N LEU A 226 -18.54 -19.86 -2.22
CA LEU A 226 -18.83 -18.85 -3.26
C LEU A 226 -17.99 -19.16 -4.51
N ILE A 227 -18.09 -20.40 -5.00
CA ILE A 227 -17.66 -20.77 -6.34
C ILE A 227 -18.92 -20.70 -7.21
N PRO A 228 -18.91 -19.98 -8.35
CA PRO A 228 -20.07 -19.96 -9.25
C PRO A 228 -20.36 -21.40 -9.70
N LYS A 229 -21.50 -21.94 -9.30
CA LYS A 229 -22.03 -23.19 -9.84
C LYS A 229 -22.30 -22.96 -11.32
N THR A 230 -21.41 -23.43 -12.19
CA THR A 230 -21.77 -23.74 -13.57
C THR A 230 -22.87 -24.80 -13.54
N PRO A 231 -23.98 -24.62 -14.28
CA PRO A 231 -25.07 -25.58 -14.28
C PRO A 231 -24.58 -26.94 -14.77
N LEU A 232 -24.70 -27.97 -13.92
CA LEU A 232 -24.51 -29.35 -14.30
C LEU A 232 -25.60 -29.74 -15.30
N GLY A 233 -25.28 -29.63 -16.59
CA GLY A 233 -25.89 -30.47 -17.62
C GLY A 233 -25.18 -31.82 -17.59
N ASN A 234 -25.94 -32.91 -17.72
CA ASN A 234 -25.48 -34.30 -17.64
C ASN A 234 -24.65 -34.74 -18.87
N GLY A 235 -23.81 -33.85 -19.40
CA GLY A 235 -22.90 -34.14 -20.51
C GLY A 235 -21.76 -35.01 -20.00
N GLU A 236 -21.68 -36.23 -20.53
CA GLU A 236 -20.52 -37.10 -20.40
C GLU A 236 -19.28 -36.31 -20.84
N PHE A 237 -18.25 -36.26 -19.98
CA PHE A 237 -17.06 -35.45 -20.19
C PHE A 237 -16.35 -35.91 -21.46
N ASN A 238 -16.44 -35.12 -22.53
CA ASN A 238 -15.77 -35.38 -23.79
C ASN A 238 -14.41 -34.64 -23.80
N PRO A 239 -13.27 -35.34 -23.65
CA PRO A 239 -11.95 -34.71 -23.62
C PRO A 239 -11.52 -34.08 -24.95
N TYR A 240 -12.29 -34.28 -26.03
CA TYR A 240 -12.07 -33.64 -27.34
C TYR A 240 -13.05 -32.49 -27.61
N GLU A 241 -13.94 -32.17 -26.66
CA GLU A 241 -14.77 -30.99 -26.74
C GLU A 241 -13.89 -29.78 -26.40
N GLU A 242 -13.36 -29.14 -27.45
CA GLU A 242 -12.66 -27.88 -27.31
C GLU A 242 -13.60 -26.91 -26.59
N PRO A 243 -13.19 -26.34 -25.44
CA PRO A 243 -14.05 -25.42 -24.71
C PRO A 243 -14.37 -24.26 -25.66
N GLU A 244 -15.64 -24.13 -26.04
CA GLU A 244 -16.10 -22.98 -26.81
C GLU A 244 -15.71 -21.74 -26.01
N HIS A 245 -14.63 -21.08 -26.45
CA HIS A 245 -14.19 -19.85 -25.84
C HIS A 245 -15.40 -18.91 -25.80
N PRO A 246 -15.71 -18.29 -24.65
CA PRO A 246 -16.80 -17.34 -24.57
C PRO A 246 -16.57 -16.33 -25.70
N ARG A 247 -17.48 -16.35 -26.69
CA ARG A 247 -17.48 -15.41 -27.80
C ARG A 247 -17.64 -14.04 -27.17
N PHE A 248 -16.51 -13.38 -26.89
CA PHE A 248 -16.51 -11.96 -26.65
C PHE A 248 -17.15 -11.35 -27.89
N SER A 249 -18.29 -10.69 -27.69
CA SER A 249 -18.95 -9.87 -28.69
C SER A 249 -17.87 -9.03 -29.36
N SER A 250 -17.63 -9.34 -30.62
CA SER A 250 -16.64 -8.71 -31.47
C SER A 250 -16.94 -7.23 -31.52
N TYR A 251 -16.15 -6.45 -30.81
CA TYR A 251 -15.98 -5.04 -31.11
C TYR A 251 -15.43 -4.97 -32.53
N SER A 252 -16.30 -4.59 -33.47
CA SER A 252 -15.96 -4.21 -34.83
C SER A 252 -14.94 -3.07 -34.76
N HIS A 253 -13.66 -3.41 -34.90
CA HIS A 253 -12.62 -2.45 -35.22
C HIS A 253 -12.01 -2.84 -36.56
N ASN A 254 -12.03 -1.84 -37.44
CA ASN A 254 -11.45 -1.81 -38.76
C ASN A 254 -10.11 -2.56 -38.83
N ALA A 255 -10.01 -3.45 -39.82
CA ALA A 255 -8.81 -4.16 -40.19
C ALA A 255 -7.64 -3.18 -40.40
N ALA A 256 -6.67 -3.22 -39.48
CA ALA A 256 -5.32 -2.79 -39.76
C ALA A 256 -4.56 -3.97 -40.41
N PRO A 257 -3.61 -3.71 -41.32
CA PRO A 257 -2.95 -4.76 -42.09
C PRO A 257 -2.12 -5.67 -41.20
N SER A 258 -2.39 -6.97 -41.32
CA SER A 258 -1.68 -8.07 -40.68
C SER A 258 -0.37 -8.35 -41.42
N ASP A 259 0.68 -7.59 -41.17
CA ASP A 259 2.05 -7.91 -41.59
C ASP A 259 3.07 -7.28 -40.62
N ALA A 260 3.09 -7.78 -39.39
CA ALA A 260 4.18 -7.56 -38.44
C ALA A 260 4.08 -8.59 -37.31
N PHE A 261 4.30 -9.87 -37.63
CA PHE A 261 4.80 -10.79 -36.59
C PHE A 261 6.20 -10.31 -36.24
N SER A 262 6.31 -9.51 -35.17
CA SER A 262 7.59 -9.23 -34.55
C SER A 262 8.17 -10.57 -34.09
N GLU A 263 9.16 -11.03 -34.85
CA GLU A 263 10.06 -12.11 -34.51
C GLU A 263 10.53 -11.90 -33.07
N ALA A 264 10.32 -12.91 -32.21
CA ALA A 264 10.73 -12.82 -30.81
C ALA A 264 12.23 -12.50 -30.77
N PRO A 265 12.67 -11.52 -29.95
CA PRO A 265 14.07 -11.17 -29.86
C PRO A 265 14.88 -12.43 -29.50
N MET A 266 15.92 -12.70 -30.29
CA MET A 266 16.70 -13.94 -30.24
C MET A 266 17.47 -14.15 -28.92
N SER A 267 17.51 -13.12 -28.07
CA SER A 267 18.16 -13.10 -26.77
C SER A 267 17.27 -12.40 -25.75
N GLU A 268 16.96 -13.08 -24.66
CA GLU A 268 16.26 -12.49 -23.50
C GLU A 268 17.31 -12.21 -22.40
N GLU A 269 17.26 -11.03 -21.79
CA GLU A 269 18.13 -10.73 -20.65
C GLU A 269 17.63 -11.49 -19.43
N GLY A 270 18.37 -12.54 -19.04
CA GLY A 270 18.04 -13.38 -17.91
C GLY A 270 18.19 -12.64 -16.58
N TYR A 271 17.43 -13.10 -15.57
CA TYR A 271 17.45 -12.58 -14.20
C TYR A 271 18.83 -12.86 -13.55
N GLY A 272 19.81 -11.98 -13.80
CA GLY A 272 21.22 -12.19 -13.48
C GLY A 272 22.21 -11.41 -14.35
N GLY A 273 21.75 -10.67 -15.37
CA GLY A 273 22.60 -9.79 -16.18
C GLY A 273 23.40 -10.50 -17.28
N GLY A 274 23.03 -11.75 -17.62
CA GLY A 274 23.55 -12.47 -18.78
C GLY A 274 22.50 -12.56 -19.89
N SER A 275 22.93 -12.46 -21.15
CA SER A 275 22.11 -12.80 -22.31
C SER A 275 22.05 -14.31 -22.46
N TRP A 276 20.86 -14.90 -22.44
CA TRP A 276 20.66 -16.32 -22.68
C TRP A 276 19.91 -16.50 -23.99
N THR A 277 20.37 -17.42 -24.84
CA THR A 277 19.55 -17.85 -25.97
C THR A 277 18.65 -19.02 -25.54
N HIS A 278 17.51 -19.19 -26.21
CA HIS A 278 16.64 -20.35 -25.97
C HIS A 278 17.36 -21.68 -26.18
N GLN A 279 18.41 -21.72 -27.00
CA GLN A 279 19.22 -22.91 -27.22
C GLN A 279 20.11 -23.23 -26.02
N ASP A 280 20.65 -22.22 -25.33
CA ASP A 280 21.49 -22.42 -24.15
C ASP A 280 20.67 -23.01 -23.00
N ILE A 281 19.46 -22.49 -22.78
CA ILE A 281 18.54 -22.98 -21.75
C ILE A 281 18.13 -24.43 -22.05
N ALA A 282 17.77 -24.72 -23.30
CA ALA A 282 17.40 -26.07 -23.71
C ALA A 282 18.57 -27.07 -23.63
N ALA A 283 19.81 -26.61 -23.86
CA ALA A 283 21.00 -27.44 -23.72
C ALA A 283 21.34 -27.72 -22.25
N GLU A 284 21.18 -26.72 -21.37
CA GLU A 284 21.40 -26.89 -19.93
C GLU A 284 20.36 -27.82 -19.30
N GLU A 285 19.08 -27.66 -19.60
CA GLU A 285 18.01 -28.53 -19.09
C GLU A 285 18.12 -29.98 -19.60
N LYS A 286 18.70 -30.18 -20.79
CA LYS A 286 18.87 -31.51 -21.41
C LYS A 286 20.18 -32.19 -21.03
N SER A 287 21.07 -31.50 -20.29
CA SER A 287 22.29 -32.11 -19.80
C SER A 287 21.95 -33.20 -18.77
N PRO A 288 22.43 -34.45 -18.96
CA PRO A 288 22.19 -35.52 -18.00
C PRO A 288 22.70 -35.08 -16.63
N LEU A 289 21.83 -35.08 -15.63
CA LEU A 289 22.24 -34.87 -14.25
C LEU A 289 23.38 -35.86 -13.96
N PRO A 290 24.53 -35.40 -13.42
CA PRO A 290 25.61 -36.29 -13.07
C PRO A 290 25.03 -37.36 -12.15
N GLN A 291 25.05 -38.62 -12.63
CA GLN A 291 24.75 -39.76 -11.80
C GLN A 291 25.82 -39.76 -10.70
N ASP A 292 25.37 -39.44 -9.49
CA ASP A 292 26.14 -39.61 -8.28
C ASP A 292 26.34 -41.12 -8.09
N SER A 293 27.33 -41.67 -8.80
CA SER A 293 27.80 -43.03 -8.63
C SER A 293 28.51 -43.08 -7.29
N GLY A 294 27.73 -43.35 -6.24
CA GLY A 294 28.23 -43.62 -4.91
C GLY A 294 29.18 -44.79 -4.94
N ASP A 295 30.45 -44.49 -4.71
CA ASP A 295 31.43 -45.28 -3.98
C ASP A 295 32.75 -44.53 -4.11
N ASP A 296 32.98 -43.58 -3.22
CA ASP A 296 34.31 -43.29 -2.67
C ASP A 296 34.20 -42.27 -1.53
N ILE A 297 34.49 -42.75 -0.33
CA ILE A 297 34.62 -41.94 0.88
C ILE A 297 35.92 -41.13 0.75
N HIS A 298 35.84 -39.98 0.09
CA HIS A 298 36.88 -38.94 0.15
C HIS A 298 36.42 -37.80 1.07
N PRO A 299 37.30 -37.24 1.90
CA PRO A 299 36.95 -36.20 2.86
C PRO A 299 36.48 -34.95 2.11
N MET A 300 35.24 -34.60 2.44
CA MET A 300 34.45 -33.44 2.05
C MET A 300 35.28 -32.15 1.91
N GLN A 301 35.77 -31.88 0.70
CA GLN A 301 36.10 -30.53 0.26
C GLN A 301 34.81 -29.93 -0.31
N SER A 302 34.23 -29.00 0.43
CA SER A 302 33.02 -28.26 0.04
C SER A 302 33.29 -27.49 -1.25
N SER A 303 32.94 -28.09 -2.38
CA SER A 303 32.75 -27.40 -3.66
C SER A 303 31.54 -26.46 -3.50
N ILE A 304 31.83 -25.24 -3.06
CA ILE A 304 30.94 -24.10 -3.19
C ILE A 304 30.75 -23.91 -4.70
N LYS A 305 29.62 -24.39 -5.23
CA LYS A 305 29.20 -24.12 -6.61
C LYS A 305 28.90 -22.61 -6.67
N SER A 306 29.93 -21.85 -7.02
CA SER A 306 29.83 -20.41 -7.18
C SER A 306 28.76 -20.09 -8.21
N ALA A 307 27.71 -19.41 -7.79
CA ALA A 307 26.80 -18.65 -8.66
C ALA A 307 27.53 -17.41 -9.23
N ALA A 308 28.81 -17.55 -9.56
CA ALA A 308 29.58 -16.51 -10.20
C ALA A 308 29.18 -16.53 -11.67
N GLY A 309 28.37 -15.55 -12.06
CA GLY A 309 28.18 -15.20 -13.46
C GLY A 309 29.52 -14.93 -14.15
N PRO A 310 29.52 -14.79 -15.49
CA PRO A 310 30.72 -14.53 -16.26
C PRO A 310 31.52 -13.38 -15.66
N SER A 311 32.84 -13.55 -15.61
CA SER A 311 33.78 -12.56 -15.07
C SER A 311 33.59 -11.21 -15.77
N VAL A 312 33.05 -10.24 -15.03
CA VAL A 312 33.00 -8.84 -15.45
C VAL A 312 34.45 -8.37 -15.64
N PRO A 313 34.83 -7.79 -16.79
CA PRO A 313 36.13 -7.15 -16.93
C PRO A 313 36.21 -5.98 -15.95
N SER A 314 37.09 -6.11 -14.95
CA SER A 314 37.39 -5.06 -13.97
C SER A 314 38.17 -3.93 -14.65
N GLU A 315 37.48 -3.06 -15.37
CA GLU A 315 37.97 -1.71 -15.66
C GLU A 315 37.38 -0.78 -14.61
N VAL A 316 38.11 -0.68 -13.50
CA VAL A 316 37.80 0.26 -12.41
C VAL A 316 38.24 1.63 -12.87
N ASP A 317 37.29 2.39 -13.39
CA ASP A 317 37.48 3.81 -13.66
C ASP A 317 37.70 4.54 -12.32
N PRO A 318 38.85 5.22 -12.10
CA PRO A 318 39.13 5.86 -10.82
C PRO A 318 38.13 7.00 -10.57
N LEU A 319 37.35 6.86 -9.50
CA LEU A 319 36.43 7.87 -9.01
C LEU A 319 37.09 9.26 -8.95
N PRO A 320 36.44 10.33 -9.45
CA PRO A 320 36.94 11.68 -9.32
C PRO A 320 37.07 12.05 -7.84
N ARG A 321 38.30 12.32 -7.40
CA ARG A 321 38.56 12.92 -6.08
C ARG A 321 38.03 14.34 -6.08
N TYR A 322 36.90 14.57 -5.42
CA TYR A 322 36.49 15.93 -5.06
C TYR A 322 37.34 16.39 -3.88
N SER A 323 38.27 17.32 -4.14
CA SER A 323 39.01 18.04 -3.11
C SER A 323 38.07 18.99 -2.37
N LEU A 324 37.84 18.72 -1.08
CA LEU A 324 37.19 19.61 -0.13
C LEU A 324 38.19 20.71 0.31
N GLU A 325 38.49 21.65 -0.57
CA GLU A 325 39.11 22.92 -0.19
C GLU A 325 38.45 24.04 -0.98
N SER A 326 37.48 24.71 -0.35
CA SER A 326 36.98 26.01 -0.79
C SER A 326 36.96 26.95 0.41
N PRO A 327 37.99 27.79 0.59
CA PRO A 327 38.04 28.78 1.64
C PRO A 327 37.57 30.13 1.10
N GLU A 328 36.26 30.32 0.91
CA GLU A 328 35.68 31.65 0.71
C GLU A 328 34.29 31.72 1.34
N LEU A 329 34.25 32.16 2.60
CA LEU A 329 33.21 33.03 3.14
C LEU A 329 33.70 33.52 4.50
N ARG A 330 34.38 34.66 4.45
CA ARG A 330 34.70 35.55 5.57
C ARG A 330 33.95 36.85 5.33
#